data_AF-A0AAX3UFX0-F1
#
_entry.id   AF-A0AAX3UFX0-F1
#
_cell.length_a   1.000
_cell.length_b   1.000
_cell.length_c   1.000
_cell.angle_alpha   90.00
_cell.angle_beta   90.00
_cell.angle_gamma   90.00
#
_symmetry.space_group_name_H-M   'P 1'
#
loop_
_entity.id
_entity.type
_entity.pdbx_description
1 polymer ?
#
loop_
_entity_poly.entity_id
_entity_poly.type
_entity_poly.pdbx_seq_one_letter_code
_entity_poly.pdbx_strand_id
1 'polypeptide(L)'
;MFKKKTIIKLACAAMLTTTGMNIIPNLISTHQFVQASAISVAAKELGIDVASYQSADLTAHAKAGSQFAIVKVSEGTNYRNPKGASQIKSAIANDMMPMGYHFATFSSNASLAKKEAKYAISSAQALGLPKGSYLACDYETGQGNVITNGKNVTAKAIIAFMDEIKSAGYQPLLYASSSVLQNNINTPSIVEKYPNSLWVAAYAISGRVDKPNFKYFPSMEGVAIWQYTDNWKGMSTDGNVTILPLSISNTAVSQAPTNKNTKHTGKVMYKAYVYSSDGQRTGEVYKAYSTITYYGGKTKLKNGKSVVRIDENKYVMSSNVLGNARKAKSDINVYKNDGSLNSSWKGYRKGAPVKTYGPKHYINNEAYYRVGKNAYVKASNF
;
A
#
# COMPACT_ATOMS: atom_id res chain seq x y z
N MET A 1 -62.54 -15.52 6.21
CA MET A 1 -63.23 -16.04 5.02
C MET A 1 -62.74 -15.29 3.77
N PHE A 2 -62.90 -15.86 2.58
CA PHE A 2 -62.20 -15.47 1.34
C PHE A 2 -62.61 -14.13 0.66
N LYS A 3 -61.72 -13.68 -0.25
CA LYS A 3 -61.85 -12.71 -1.38
C LYS A 3 -61.54 -11.23 -1.05
N LYS A 4 -60.59 -10.51 -1.69
CA LYS A 4 -60.10 -10.34 -3.10
C LYS A 4 -61.03 -9.56 -4.05
N LYS A 5 -60.37 -8.69 -4.86
CA LYS A 5 -60.82 -7.88 -6.04
C LYS A 5 -61.72 -6.67 -5.72
N THR A 6 -61.65 -5.52 -6.41
CA THR A 6 -60.69 -5.04 -7.46
C THR A 6 -60.63 -3.50 -7.57
N ILE A 7 -59.47 -3.00 -8.03
CA ILE A 7 -59.12 -1.69 -8.68
C ILE A 7 -60.29 -0.85 -9.24
N ILE A 8 -60.22 0.48 -9.10
CA ILE A 8 -60.50 1.47 -10.18
C ILE A 8 -59.50 2.64 -10.07
N LYS A 9 -58.96 3.09 -11.21
CA LYS A 9 -58.17 4.33 -11.33
C LYS A 9 -59.11 5.51 -11.48
N LEU A 10 -58.75 6.68 -10.94
CA LEU A 10 -59.18 7.94 -11.55
C LEU A 10 -57.99 8.92 -11.56
N ALA A 11 -57.70 9.46 -12.73
CA ALA A 11 -56.73 10.54 -12.91
C ALA A 11 -57.51 11.84 -13.11
N CYS A 12 -57.07 12.91 -12.46
CA CYS A 12 -57.44 14.27 -12.81
C CYS A 12 -56.15 15.07 -12.94
N ALA A 13 -55.85 15.49 -14.17
CA ALA A 13 -54.79 16.45 -14.44
C ALA A 13 -55.37 17.87 -14.30
N ALA A 14 -54.67 18.73 -13.57
CA ALA A 14 -54.82 20.17 -13.66
C ALA A 14 -53.42 20.77 -13.80
N MET A 15 -53.20 21.60 -14.81
CA MET A 15 -51.90 22.13 -15.18
C MET A 15 -51.62 23.50 -14.55
N LEU A 16 -50.34 23.68 -14.18
CA LEU A 16 -49.56 24.92 -14.31
C LEU A 16 -50.09 26.22 -13.69
N THR A 17 -49.41 26.65 -12.62
CA THR A 17 -48.85 28.02 -12.57
C THR A 17 -47.38 27.95 -12.16
N THR A 18 -46.48 28.35 -13.04
CA THR A 18 -45.03 28.44 -12.77
C THR A 18 -44.69 29.71 -12.00
N THR A 19 -44.27 29.57 -10.75
CA THR A 19 -43.49 30.59 -10.03
C THR A 19 -42.17 29.98 -9.61
N GLY A 20 -41.08 30.40 -10.27
CA GLY A 20 -39.74 29.88 -10.01
C GLY A 20 -39.20 30.34 -8.66
N MET A 21 -39.21 29.46 -7.67
CA MET A 21 -38.35 29.57 -6.49
C MET A 21 -37.06 28.80 -6.76
N ASN A 22 -35.93 29.51 -6.78
CA ASN A 22 -34.60 28.89 -6.78
C ASN A 22 -34.36 28.26 -5.40
N ILE A 23 -34.79 27.01 -5.25
CA ILE A 23 -34.40 26.18 -4.11
C ILE A 23 -32.92 25.87 -4.29
N ILE A 24 -32.08 26.54 -3.48
CA ILE A 24 -30.68 26.14 -3.30
C ILE A 24 -30.70 24.68 -2.88
N PRO A 25 -30.06 23.75 -3.63
CA PRO A 25 -29.93 22.39 -3.16
C PRO A 25 -29.08 22.44 -1.89
N ASN A 26 -29.71 22.18 -0.74
CA ASN A 26 -28.95 21.79 0.44
C ASN A 26 -28.08 20.62 0.00
N LEU A 27 -26.75 20.83 0.01
CA LEU A 27 -25.81 19.72 -0.07
C LEU A 27 -26.01 18.89 1.19
N ILE A 28 -26.94 17.93 1.10
CA ILE A 28 -26.90 16.73 1.91
C ILE A 28 -25.51 16.18 1.67
N SER A 29 -24.66 16.28 2.68
CA SER A 29 -23.38 15.60 2.71
C SER A 29 -23.68 14.11 2.80
N THR A 30 -24.06 13.52 1.66
CA THR A 30 -23.97 12.09 1.45
C THR A 30 -22.50 11.77 1.67
N HIS A 31 -22.18 11.23 2.84
CA HIS A 31 -20.93 10.50 3.00
C HIS A 31 -20.94 9.48 1.88
N GLN A 32 -20.10 9.71 0.86
CA GLN A 32 -19.80 8.68 -0.11
C GLN A 32 -19.15 7.58 0.72
N PHE A 33 -19.92 6.53 0.98
CA PHE A 33 -19.38 5.25 1.40
C PHE A 33 -18.41 4.85 0.30
N VAL A 34 -17.12 5.09 0.54
CA VAL A 34 -16.05 4.54 -0.29
C VAL A 34 -16.31 3.05 -0.27
N GLN A 35 -16.65 2.52 -1.44
CA GLN A 35 -17.06 1.14 -1.60
C GLN A 35 -15.86 0.26 -1.23
N ALA A 36 -15.83 -0.20 0.03
CA ALA A 36 -14.81 -1.09 0.55
C ALA A 36 -14.91 -2.36 -0.28
N SER A 37 -13.98 -2.52 -1.20
CA SER A 37 -14.04 -3.64 -2.12
C SER A 37 -13.52 -4.87 -1.36
N ALA A 38 -14.24 -5.98 -1.33
CA ALA A 38 -13.74 -7.25 -0.78
C ALA A 38 -12.46 -7.79 -1.49
N ILE A 39 -11.93 -7.03 -2.46
CA ILE A 39 -10.67 -7.25 -3.17
C ILE A 39 -9.56 -6.25 -2.81
N SER A 40 -9.78 -5.19 -2.02
CA SER A 40 -8.72 -4.23 -1.65
C SER A 40 -9.02 -3.43 -0.39
N VAL A 41 -7.96 -3.04 0.32
CA VAL A 41 -8.00 -2.22 1.54
C VAL A 41 -6.91 -1.15 1.49
N ALA A 42 -7.23 0.06 1.96
CA ALA A 42 -6.29 1.18 1.98
C ALA A 42 -5.22 1.00 3.08
N ALA A 43 -4.24 1.90 3.12
CA ALA A 43 -3.27 1.96 4.22
C ALA A 43 -3.90 2.61 5.47
N LYS A 44 -3.50 2.15 6.66
CA LYS A 44 -3.97 2.56 7.99
C LYS A 44 -5.43 2.20 8.29
N GLU A 45 -5.97 1.25 7.55
CA GLU A 45 -7.27 0.65 7.83
C GLU A 45 -7.13 -0.44 8.90
N LEU A 46 -8.18 -0.63 9.69
CA LEU A 46 -8.21 -1.63 10.76
C LEU A 46 -8.71 -2.98 10.24
N GLY A 47 -8.28 -4.05 10.89
CA GLY A 47 -8.73 -5.41 10.61
C GLY A 47 -8.56 -6.32 11.81
N ILE A 48 -9.00 -7.56 11.63
CA ILE A 48 -8.93 -8.63 12.65
C ILE A 48 -8.27 -9.88 12.07
N ASP A 49 -7.80 -10.76 12.94
CA ASP A 49 -7.52 -12.14 12.61
C ASP A 49 -8.35 -13.09 13.50
N VAL A 50 -8.72 -14.25 12.95
CA VAL A 50 -9.69 -15.17 13.56
C VAL A 50 -9.40 -16.64 13.26
N ALA A 51 -9.70 -17.50 14.22
CA ALA A 51 -9.60 -18.94 14.14
C ALA A 51 -10.92 -19.62 14.59
N SER A 52 -10.87 -20.92 14.85
CA SER A 52 -12.03 -21.76 15.18
C SER A 52 -12.67 -21.47 16.54
N TYR A 53 -11.99 -20.75 17.44
CA TYR A 53 -12.54 -20.38 18.75
C TYR A 53 -13.36 -19.07 18.71
N GLN A 54 -13.09 -18.16 17.75
CA GLN A 54 -13.93 -16.99 17.47
C GLN A 54 -15.27 -17.35 16.80
N SER A 55 -16.15 -16.35 16.66
CA SER A 55 -17.41 -16.44 15.91
C SER A 55 -17.19 -16.83 14.44
N ALA A 56 -18.19 -17.51 13.85
CA ALA A 56 -18.27 -17.74 12.41
C ALA A 56 -18.83 -16.52 11.65
N ASP A 57 -19.64 -15.69 12.32
CA ASP A 57 -20.14 -14.43 11.79
C ASP A 57 -19.27 -13.26 12.28
N LEU A 58 -18.77 -12.47 11.32
CA LEU A 58 -17.89 -11.33 11.52
C LEU A 58 -18.62 -9.98 11.37
N THR A 59 -19.95 -9.98 11.17
CA THR A 59 -20.78 -8.77 11.01
C THR A 59 -20.58 -7.75 12.14
N ALA A 60 -20.36 -8.21 13.38
CA ALA A 60 -20.06 -7.32 14.51
C ALA A 60 -18.73 -6.57 14.34
N HIS A 61 -17.69 -7.22 13.81
CA HIS A 61 -16.36 -6.64 13.59
C HIS A 61 -16.38 -5.64 12.44
N ALA A 62 -17.10 -5.95 11.35
CA ALA A 62 -17.31 -5.02 10.24
C ALA A 62 -18.07 -3.76 10.69
N LYS A 63 -19.16 -3.92 11.45
CA LYS A 63 -19.88 -2.78 12.08
C LYS A 63 -19.01 -1.99 13.06
N ALA A 64 -18.03 -2.63 13.69
CA ALA A 64 -17.02 -1.97 14.51
C ALA A 64 -15.91 -1.28 13.68
N GLY A 65 -15.93 -1.34 12.35
CA GLY A 65 -14.98 -0.68 11.45
C GLY A 65 -13.76 -1.52 11.05
N SER A 66 -13.88 -2.85 11.07
CA SER A 66 -12.90 -3.75 10.45
C SER A 66 -13.10 -3.77 8.93
N GLN A 67 -12.02 -3.68 8.17
CA GLN A 67 -12.01 -3.59 6.69
C GLN A 67 -11.35 -4.82 6.03
N PHE A 68 -10.72 -5.68 6.83
CA PHE A 68 -10.14 -6.95 6.39
C PHE A 68 -10.16 -7.97 7.52
N ALA A 69 -10.15 -9.25 7.16
CA ALA A 69 -10.11 -10.36 8.11
C ALA A 69 -9.09 -11.41 7.67
N ILE A 70 -8.15 -11.79 8.54
CA ILE A 70 -7.16 -12.84 8.29
C ILE A 70 -7.64 -14.13 8.99
N VAL A 71 -8.06 -15.12 8.21
CA VAL A 71 -8.72 -16.33 8.73
C VAL A 71 -7.73 -17.50 8.80
N LYS A 72 -7.66 -18.21 9.93
CA LYS A 72 -6.87 -19.44 10.03
C LYS A 72 -7.43 -20.44 9.02
N VAL A 73 -6.66 -20.86 8.03
CA VAL A 73 -7.08 -21.87 7.05
C VAL A 73 -6.70 -23.27 7.50
N SER A 74 -5.52 -23.43 8.10
CA SER A 74 -5.01 -24.72 8.59
C SER A 74 -3.85 -24.58 9.59
N GLU A 75 -3.40 -25.72 10.11
CA GLU A 75 -2.23 -25.90 10.96
C GLU A 75 -1.58 -27.25 10.62
N GLY A 76 -0.24 -27.27 10.60
CA GLY A 76 0.54 -28.46 10.24
C GLY A 76 0.11 -29.11 8.92
N THR A 77 -0.13 -30.42 8.93
CA THR A 77 -0.53 -31.18 7.72
C THR A 77 -1.90 -31.87 7.83
N ASN A 78 -2.64 -31.64 8.91
CA ASN A 78 -3.87 -32.37 9.25
C ASN A 78 -5.04 -31.50 9.72
N TYR A 79 -4.81 -30.33 10.33
CA TYR A 79 -5.89 -29.49 10.86
C TYR A 79 -6.38 -28.45 9.84
N ARG A 80 -7.67 -28.44 9.53
CA ARG A 80 -8.35 -27.38 8.76
C ARG A 80 -9.38 -26.70 9.65
N ASN A 81 -9.44 -25.36 9.63
CA ASN A 81 -10.36 -24.61 10.47
C ASN A 81 -11.84 -24.91 10.10
N PRO A 82 -12.65 -25.52 10.99
CA PRO A 82 -14.04 -25.87 10.70
C PRO A 82 -14.95 -24.65 10.52
N LYS A 83 -14.60 -23.48 11.07
CA LYS A 83 -15.34 -22.21 10.88
C LYS A 83 -14.83 -21.40 9.68
N GLY A 84 -13.68 -21.75 9.11
CA GLY A 84 -12.96 -20.90 8.16
C GLY A 84 -13.77 -20.49 6.93
N ALA A 85 -14.56 -21.40 6.36
CA ALA A 85 -15.41 -21.11 5.20
C ALA A 85 -16.54 -20.12 5.53
N SER A 86 -17.11 -20.21 6.74
CA SER A 86 -18.14 -19.26 7.20
C SER A 86 -17.53 -17.90 7.54
N GLN A 87 -16.33 -17.87 8.12
CA GLN A 87 -15.59 -16.65 8.43
C GLN A 87 -15.20 -15.90 7.15
N ILE A 88 -14.65 -16.59 6.15
CA ILE A 88 -14.33 -16.01 4.83
C ILE A 88 -15.61 -15.49 4.14
N LYS A 89 -16.69 -16.28 4.14
CA LYS A 89 -17.97 -15.87 3.55
C LYS A 89 -18.57 -14.65 4.26
N SER A 90 -18.50 -14.59 5.58
CA SER A 90 -19.01 -13.46 6.38
C SER A 90 -18.15 -12.20 6.18
N ALA A 91 -16.82 -12.33 6.02
CA ALA A 91 -15.97 -11.21 5.65
C ALA A 91 -16.38 -10.61 4.29
N ILE A 92 -16.50 -11.45 3.25
CA ILE A 92 -16.93 -11.03 1.91
C ILE A 92 -18.33 -10.40 1.93
N ALA A 93 -19.27 -10.98 2.69
CA ALA A 93 -20.65 -10.47 2.80
C ALA A 93 -20.77 -9.16 3.60
N ASN A 94 -19.70 -8.75 4.30
CA ASN A 94 -19.60 -7.49 5.03
C ASN A 94 -18.53 -6.56 4.42
N ASP A 95 -18.23 -6.72 3.13
CA ASP A 95 -17.29 -5.88 2.36
C ASP A 95 -15.84 -5.83 2.91
N MET A 96 -15.48 -6.75 3.82
CA MET A 96 -14.11 -6.90 4.32
C MET A 96 -13.28 -7.75 3.35
N MET A 97 -12.04 -7.34 3.10
CA MET A 97 -11.11 -8.13 2.29
C MET A 97 -10.65 -9.40 3.05
N PRO A 98 -10.94 -10.62 2.57
CA PRO A 98 -10.54 -11.85 3.26
C PRO A 98 -9.09 -12.22 2.92
N MET A 99 -8.28 -12.50 3.93
CA MET A 99 -6.95 -13.11 3.85
C MET A 99 -6.94 -14.46 4.59
N GLY A 100 -5.92 -15.28 4.40
CA GLY A 100 -5.71 -16.53 5.13
C GLY A 100 -4.40 -16.55 5.92
N TYR A 101 -4.32 -17.41 6.93
CA TYR A 101 -3.05 -17.77 7.58
C TYR A 101 -2.97 -19.26 7.94
N HIS A 102 -1.74 -19.76 8.00
CA HIS A 102 -1.42 -21.14 8.35
C HIS A 102 -0.43 -21.17 9.52
N PHE A 103 -0.84 -21.78 10.63
CA PHE A 103 0.02 -21.97 11.79
C PHE A 103 1.07 -23.05 11.50
N ALA A 104 2.34 -22.65 11.46
CA ALA A 104 3.45 -23.51 11.08
C ALA A 104 3.89 -24.45 12.21
N THR A 105 4.19 -25.69 11.86
CA THR A 105 4.81 -26.69 12.74
C THR A 105 6.17 -27.18 12.21
N PHE A 106 6.66 -26.60 11.11
CA PHE A 106 7.84 -27.09 10.39
C PHE A 106 9.21 -26.74 11.01
N SER A 107 9.26 -25.87 12.02
CA SER A 107 10.50 -25.35 12.64
C SER A 107 11.49 -24.80 11.59
N SER A 108 12.67 -25.42 11.45
CA SER A 108 13.65 -25.09 10.41
C SER A 108 13.71 -26.12 9.26
N ASN A 109 12.71 -27.00 9.14
CA ASN A 109 12.68 -28.06 8.14
C ASN A 109 11.99 -27.60 6.84
N ALA A 110 12.78 -27.19 5.86
CA ALA A 110 12.28 -26.71 4.55
C ALA A 110 11.48 -27.77 3.74
N SER A 111 11.66 -29.06 4.00
CA SER A 111 10.87 -30.12 3.33
C SER A 111 9.47 -30.22 3.93
N LEU A 112 9.37 -30.15 5.26
CA LEU A 112 8.09 -30.09 5.98
C LEU A 112 7.35 -28.78 5.68
N ALA A 113 8.07 -27.65 5.63
CA ALA A 113 7.53 -26.34 5.26
C ALA A 113 6.79 -26.35 3.91
N LYS A 114 7.33 -27.07 2.90
CA LYS A 114 6.65 -27.26 1.60
C LYS A 114 5.40 -28.15 1.68
N LYS A 115 5.37 -29.14 2.57
CA LYS A 115 4.19 -29.98 2.81
C LYS A 115 3.08 -29.17 3.48
N GLU A 116 3.43 -28.42 4.52
CA GLU A 116 2.54 -27.50 5.23
C GLU A 116 1.98 -26.42 4.29
N ALA A 117 2.81 -25.81 3.44
CA ALA A 117 2.36 -24.85 2.43
C ALA A 117 1.34 -25.45 1.46
N LYS A 118 1.58 -26.67 0.94
CA LYS A 118 0.62 -27.37 0.07
C LYS A 118 -0.69 -27.68 0.78
N TYR A 119 -0.62 -28.03 2.07
CA TYR A 119 -1.81 -28.24 2.89
C TYR A 119 -2.58 -26.92 3.14
N ALA A 120 -1.86 -25.82 3.39
CA ALA A 120 -2.41 -24.46 3.49
C ALA A 120 -3.11 -24.02 2.20
N ILE A 121 -2.49 -24.22 1.03
CA ILE A 121 -3.08 -23.92 -0.29
C ILE A 121 -4.37 -24.72 -0.49
N SER A 122 -4.34 -26.04 -0.25
CA SER A 122 -5.53 -26.89 -0.42
C SER A 122 -6.66 -26.51 0.53
N SER A 123 -6.32 -26.04 1.74
CA SER A 123 -7.28 -25.62 2.76
C SER A 123 -7.86 -24.25 2.45
N ALA A 124 -7.04 -23.28 2.02
CA ALA A 124 -7.50 -21.99 1.53
C ALA A 124 -8.49 -22.15 0.36
N GLN A 125 -8.15 -23.00 -0.62
CA GLN A 125 -9.03 -23.32 -1.75
C GLN A 125 -10.35 -23.96 -1.29
N ALA A 126 -10.29 -24.99 -0.43
CA ALA A 126 -11.49 -25.68 0.07
C ALA A 126 -12.39 -24.82 0.96
N LEU A 127 -11.83 -23.82 1.65
CA LEU A 127 -12.58 -22.87 2.47
C LEU A 127 -13.07 -21.64 1.66
N GLY A 128 -12.78 -21.57 0.35
CA GLY A 128 -13.25 -20.50 -0.53
C GLY A 128 -12.47 -19.19 -0.42
N LEU A 129 -11.22 -19.20 0.06
CA LEU A 129 -10.37 -18.01 0.04
C LEU A 129 -10.14 -17.57 -1.41
N PRO A 130 -10.40 -16.30 -1.79
CA PRO A 130 -10.23 -15.86 -3.16
C PRO A 130 -8.79 -16.04 -3.67
N LYS A 131 -8.65 -16.59 -4.88
CA LYS A 131 -7.35 -16.70 -5.56
C LYS A 131 -6.71 -15.31 -5.66
N GLY A 132 -5.40 -15.24 -5.46
CA GLY A 132 -4.69 -13.98 -5.41
C GLY A 132 -4.69 -13.28 -4.05
N SER A 133 -5.43 -13.78 -3.05
CA SER A 133 -5.42 -13.22 -1.71
C SER A 133 -4.08 -13.49 -0.99
N TYR A 134 -3.88 -12.84 0.15
CA TYR A 134 -2.75 -13.12 1.03
C TYR A 134 -2.98 -14.42 1.79
N LEU A 135 -1.91 -15.21 1.89
CA LEU A 135 -1.86 -16.43 2.70
C LEU A 135 -0.56 -16.42 3.50
N ALA A 136 -0.67 -16.16 4.81
CA ALA A 136 0.46 -16.01 5.72
C ALA A 136 1.00 -17.35 6.21
N CYS A 137 2.33 -17.44 6.31
CA CYS A 137 3.02 -18.35 7.20
C CYS A 137 3.01 -17.73 8.60
N ASP A 138 2.25 -18.29 9.53
CA ASP A 138 2.27 -17.91 10.94
C ASP A 138 3.36 -18.74 11.64
N TYR A 139 4.47 -18.07 12.01
CA TYR A 139 5.68 -18.69 12.54
C TYR A 139 5.98 -18.19 13.96
N GLU A 140 5.41 -18.87 14.94
CA GLU A 140 5.61 -18.60 16.36
C GLU A 140 6.00 -19.85 17.16
N THR A 141 6.21 -19.72 18.48
CA THR A 141 6.57 -20.86 19.34
C THR A 141 5.31 -21.58 19.82
N GLY A 142 5.26 -22.90 19.71
CA GLY A 142 4.10 -23.70 20.10
C GLY A 142 3.81 -24.84 19.14
N GLN A 143 2.95 -25.79 19.54
CA GLN A 143 2.55 -26.97 18.74
C GLN A 143 3.73 -27.74 18.07
N GLY A 144 4.86 -27.83 18.76
CA GLY A 144 6.08 -28.48 18.27
C GLY A 144 6.98 -27.61 17.37
N ASN A 145 6.62 -26.35 17.10
CA ASN A 145 7.44 -25.42 16.32
C ASN A 145 8.60 -24.85 17.16
N VAL A 146 9.83 -25.15 16.76
CA VAL A 146 11.07 -24.73 17.44
C VAL A 146 11.71 -23.55 16.71
N ILE A 147 11.59 -22.36 17.29
CA ILE A 147 12.09 -21.10 16.71
C ILE A 147 13.58 -20.83 16.94
N THR A 148 14.29 -21.65 17.72
CA THR A 148 15.68 -21.41 18.17
C THR A 148 16.76 -22.09 17.32
N ASN A 149 16.39 -22.87 16.30
CA ASN A 149 17.32 -23.63 15.45
C ASN A 149 18.30 -22.81 14.59
N GLY A 150 18.17 -21.47 14.59
CA GLY A 150 19.13 -20.55 13.97
C GLY A 150 18.59 -19.76 12.77
N LYS A 151 18.87 -18.45 12.75
CA LYS A 151 18.28 -17.44 11.83
C LYS A 151 18.24 -17.86 10.36
N ASN A 152 19.33 -18.42 9.85
CA ASN A 152 19.48 -18.74 8.42
C ASN A 152 18.74 -20.02 8.00
N VAL A 153 18.68 -21.06 8.84
CA VAL A 153 17.96 -22.29 8.52
C VAL A 153 16.46 -22.10 8.65
N THR A 154 16.02 -21.36 9.68
CA THR A 154 14.63 -20.90 9.84
C THR A 154 14.17 -20.08 8.63
N ALA A 155 14.94 -19.08 8.21
CA ALA A 155 14.58 -18.25 7.04
C ALA A 155 14.49 -19.07 5.74
N LYS A 156 15.37 -20.07 5.53
CA LYS A 156 15.28 -20.99 4.38
C LYS A 156 13.99 -21.82 4.39
N ALA A 157 13.54 -22.29 5.55
CA ALA A 157 12.29 -23.03 5.68
C ALA A 157 11.06 -22.15 5.41
N ILE A 158 11.02 -20.95 5.98
CA ILE A 158 9.97 -19.95 5.73
C ILE A 158 9.92 -19.56 4.25
N ILE A 159 11.07 -19.30 3.60
CA ILE A 159 11.12 -19.01 2.16
C ILE A 159 10.56 -20.19 1.34
N ALA A 160 10.89 -21.43 1.72
CA ALA A 160 10.37 -22.61 1.03
C ALA A 160 8.84 -22.77 1.17
N PHE A 161 8.25 -22.34 2.30
CA PHE A 161 6.80 -22.22 2.44
C PHE A 161 6.24 -21.13 1.52
N MET A 162 6.80 -19.91 1.60
CA MET A 162 6.34 -18.73 0.85
C MET A 162 6.46 -18.92 -0.69
N ASP A 163 7.46 -19.67 -1.15
CA ASP A 163 7.64 -20.06 -2.56
C ASP A 163 6.46 -20.89 -3.10
N GLU A 164 5.99 -21.87 -2.33
CA GLU A 164 4.85 -22.71 -2.72
C GLU A 164 3.56 -21.87 -2.74
N ILE A 165 3.33 -21.02 -1.73
CA ILE A 165 2.20 -20.07 -1.68
C ILE A 165 2.20 -19.15 -2.92
N LYS A 166 3.36 -18.59 -3.26
CA LYS A 166 3.50 -17.70 -4.42
C LYS A 166 3.26 -18.43 -5.73
N SER A 167 3.77 -19.66 -5.85
CA SER A 167 3.62 -20.50 -7.04
C SER A 167 2.16 -20.95 -7.26
N ALA A 168 1.39 -21.14 -6.20
CA ALA A 168 -0.05 -21.41 -6.28
C ALA A 168 -0.91 -20.19 -6.66
N GLY A 169 -0.30 -19.02 -6.83
CA GLY A 169 -1.01 -17.79 -7.21
C GLY A 169 -1.65 -17.05 -6.03
N TYR A 170 -1.19 -17.28 -4.80
CA TYR A 170 -1.49 -16.45 -3.64
C TYR A 170 -0.34 -15.47 -3.37
N GLN A 171 -0.55 -14.54 -2.44
CA GLN A 171 0.49 -13.61 -1.98
C GLN A 171 1.03 -14.06 -0.62
N PRO A 172 2.30 -14.44 -0.50
CA PRO A 172 2.84 -14.88 0.78
C PRO A 172 3.02 -13.71 1.74
N LEU A 173 2.64 -13.93 3.00
CA LEU A 173 3.09 -13.13 4.14
C LEU A 173 3.88 -14.01 5.11
N LEU A 174 4.72 -13.40 5.93
CA LEU A 174 5.29 -13.98 7.14
C LEU A 174 4.70 -13.26 8.34
N TYR A 175 4.04 -14.00 9.22
CA TYR A 175 3.68 -13.56 10.55
C TYR A 175 4.63 -14.09 11.60
N ALA A 176 5.01 -13.22 12.52
CA ALA A 176 5.73 -13.53 13.75
C ALA A 176 5.75 -12.28 14.66
N SER A 177 6.07 -12.47 15.94
CA SER A 177 6.32 -11.34 16.84
C SER A 177 7.59 -10.58 16.45
N SER A 178 7.63 -9.28 16.76
CA SER A 178 8.77 -8.40 16.47
C SER A 178 10.08 -8.92 17.06
N SER A 179 10.04 -9.58 18.22
CA SER A 179 11.20 -10.25 18.83
C SER A 179 11.67 -11.43 17.97
N VAL A 180 10.77 -12.33 17.56
CA VAL A 180 11.12 -13.50 16.73
C VAL A 180 11.70 -13.06 15.38
N LEU A 181 11.13 -12.04 14.74
CA LEU A 181 11.65 -11.49 13.48
C LEU A 181 13.05 -10.85 13.62
N GLN A 182 13.38 -10.27 14.78
CA GLN A 182 14.71 -9.70 15.02
C GLN A 182 15.74 -10.75 15.48
N ASN A 183 15.31 -11.71 16.32
CA ASN A 183 16.19 -12.56 17.12
C ASN A 183 16.29 -14.01 16.62
N ASN A 184 15.30 -14.50 15.87
CA ASN A 184 15.18 -15.92 15.51
C ASN A 184 15.15 -16.19 13.99
N ILE A 185 14.94 -15.17 13.16
CA ILE A 185 14.82 -15.28 11.71
C ILE A 185 15.84 -14.35 11.03
N ASN A 186 16.43 -14.77 9.90
CA ASN A 186 17.12 -13.85 8.98
C ASN A 186 16.07 -13.08 8.14
N THR A 187 15.33 -12.20 8.81
CA THR A 187 14.23 -11.42 8.23
C THR A 187 14.66 -10.57 7.02
N PRO A 188 15.85 -9.95 6.96
CA PRO A 188 16.33 -9.27 5.75
C PRO A 188 16.29 -10.15 4.49
N SER A 189 16.67 -11.43 4.57
CA SER A 189 16.60 -12.36 3.43
C SER A 189 15.17 -12.72 3.01
N ILE A 190 14.20 -12.66 3.94
CA ILE A 190 12.77 -12.78 3.62
C ILE A 190 12.32 -11.55 2.83
N VAL A 191 12.63 -10.35 3.34
CA VAL A 191 12.20 -9.06 2.77
C VAL A 191 12.86 -8.77 1.42
N GLU A 192 14.11 -9.21 1.21
CA GLU A 192 14.80 -9.11 -0.08
C GLU A 192 14.05 -9.88 -1.19
N LYS A 193 13.61 -11.11 -0.88
CA LYS A 193 12.87 -11.96 -1.83
C LYS A 193 11.39 -11.61 -1.93
N TYR A 194 10.79 -11.23 -0.80
CA TYR A 194 9.38 -10.86 -0.66
C TYR A 194 9.25 -9.49 0.02
N PRO A 195 9.46 -8.38 -0.72
CA PRO A 195 9.29 -7.05 -0.17
C PRO A 195 7.84 -6.80 0.27
N ASN A 196 7.66 -6.13 1.41
CA ASN A 196 6.36 -5.82 2.00
C ASN A 196 5.52 -7.07 2.31
N SER A 197 6.14 -8.09 2.90
CA SER A 197 5.49 -9.38 3.25
C SER A 197 5.36 -9.63 4.76
N LEU A 198 5.78 -8.72 5.64
CA LEU A 198 5.72 -8.96 7.08
C LEU A 198 4.37 -8.52 7.68
N TRP A 199 3.76 -9.43 8.43
CA TRP A 199 2.67 -9.19 9.36
C TRP A 199 3.26 -9.31 10.78
N VAL A 200 3.46 -8.19 11.48
CA VAL A 200 4.26 -8.17 12.71
C VAL A 200 3.37 -8.05 13.94
N ALA A 201 3.55 -8.91 14.95
CA ALA A 201 2.97 -8.70 16.28
C ALA A 201 3.88 -7.85 17.16
N ALA A 202 3.38 -6.72 17.69
CA ALA A 202 4.06 -5.91 18.68
C ALA A 202 3.05 -5.09 19.49
N TYR A 203 2.86 -5.46 20.76
CA TYR A 203 1.80 -4.90 21.61
C TYR A 203 2.40 -3.93 22.64
N ALA A 204 1.85 -2.72 22.72
CA ALA A 204 2.29 -1.73 23.71
C ALA A 204 1.81 -2.08 25.14
N ILE A 205 0.65 -2.74 25.23
CA ILE A 205 0.01 -3.29 26.42
C ILE A 205 -0.77 -4.55 26.00
N SER A 206 -1.03 -5.45 26.93
CA SER A 206 -2.01 -6.55 26.75
C SER A 206 -3.40 -6.09 27.19
N GLY A 207 -4.44 -6.68 26.61
CA GLY A 207 -5.83 -6.36 26.89
C GLY A 207 -6.41 -5.34 25.91
N ARG A 208 -7.56 -4.75 26.28
CA ARG A 208 -8.38 -3.98 25.33
C ARG A 208 -7.64 -2.78 24.74
N VAL A 209 -7.48 -2.77 23.41
CA VAL A 209 -7.01 -1.59 22.66
C VAL A 209 -7.93 -1.31 21.45
N ASP A 210 -8.44 -0.09 21.37
CA ASP A 210 -9.42 0.30 20.34
C ASP A 210 -8.77 0.84 19.05
N LYS A 211 -7.54 1.38 19.13
CA LYS A 211 -6.80 2.02 18.02
C LYS A 211 -5.27 1.82 18.15
N PRO A 212 -4.53 1.71 17.03
CA PRO A 212 -3.07 1.54 17.06
C PRO A 212 -2.33 2.79 17.56
N ASN A 213 -1.40 2.60 18.50
CA ASN A 213 -0.50 3.67 18.95
C ASN A 213 0.78 3.69 18.10
N PHE A 214 0.78 4.43 16.99
CA PHE A 214 1.93 4.50 16.06
C PHE A 214 3.27 4.96 16.68
N LYS A 215 3.31 5.47 17.93
CA LYS A 215 4.57 5.70 18.66
C LYS A 215 5.28 4.40 19.06
N TYR A 216 4.55 3.27 19.10
CA TYR A 216 5.05 1.92 19.40
C TYR A 216 5.17 1.05 18.14
N PHE A 217 5.04 1.64 16.94
CA PHE A 217 5.17 0.88 15.69
C PHE A 217 6.57 0.26 15.57
N PRO A 218 6.73 -1.07 15.38
CA PRO A 218 8.03 -1.75 15.43
C PRO A 218 9.03 -1.33 14.36
N SER A 219 8.64 -0.51 13.37
CA SER A 219 9.55 0.24 12.48
C SER A 219 10.59 -0.61 11.76
N MET A 220 10.18 -1.81 11.32
CA MET A 220 11.01 -2.73 10.53
C MET A 220 10.78 -2.51 9.02
N GLU A 221 11.76 -2.85 8.18
CA GLU A 221 11.54 -2.89 6.72
C GLU A 221 10.60 -4.05 6.35
N GLY A 222 9.78 -3.84 5.32
CA GLY A 222 8.88 -4.88 4.79
C GLY A 222 7.59 -5.12 5.58
N VAL A 223 7.27 -4.32 6.59
CA VAL A 223 5.99 -4.42 7.33
C VAL A 223 4.82 -3.94 6.45
N ALA A 224 3.91 -4.86 6.16
CA ALA A 224 2.65 -4.62 5.45
C ALA A 224 1.46 -4.53 6.40
N ILE A 225 1.47 -5.34 7.48
CA ILE A 225 0.42 -5.38 8.51
C ILE A 225 1.09 -5.35 9.89
N TRP A 226 0.51 -4.62 10.84
CA TRP A 226 0.92 -4.62 12.23
C TRP A 226 -0.26 -5.07 13.11
N GLN A 227 -0.09 -6.20 13.80
CA GLN A 227 -0.96 -6.64 14.88
C GLN A 227 -0.51 -5.90 16.15
N TYR A 228 -1.40 -5.04 16.66
CA TYR A 228 -1.07 -4.05 17.70
C TYR A 228 -1.71 -4.35 19.06
N THR A 229 -2.56 -5.37 19.15
CA THR A 229 -3.25 -5.82 20.37
C THR A 229 -3.77 -7.25 20.22
N ASP A 230 -3.84 -7.95 21.34
CA ASP A 230 -4.49 -9.24 21.59
C ASP A 230 -6.01 -9.13 21.86
N ASN A 231 -6.57 -7.91 21.94
CA ASN A 231 -7.98 -7.71 22.23
C ASN A 231 -8.51 -6.39 21.65
N TRP A 232 -8.74 -6.38 20.33
CA TRP A 232 -9.33 -5.26 19.63
C TRP A 232 -10.70 -4.91 20.20
N LYS A 233 -10.86 -3.68 20.72
CA LYS A 233 -12.12 -3.13 21.23
C LYS A 233 -12.85 -3.96 22.31
N GLY A 234 -12.19 -4.95 22.91
CA GLY A 234 -12.82 -5.87 23.86
C GLY A 234 -13.58 -7.02 23.18
N MET A 235 -13.35 -7.29 21.89
CA MET A 235 -14.08 -8.29 21.10
C MET A 235 -13.46 -9.70 21.14
N SER A 236 -12.39 -9.92 21.93
CA SER A 236 -11.66 -11.20 22.00
C SER A 236 -11.09 -11.65 20.64
N THR A 237 -10.62 -10.67 19.87
CA THR A 237 -9.94 -10.84 18.57
C THR A 237 -8.73 -9.94 18.51
N ASP A 238 -7.63 -10.41 17.94
CA ASP A 238 -6.42 -9.63 17.75
C ASP A 238 -6.66 -8.50 16.75
N GLY A 239 -6.06 -7.34 17.02
CA GLY A 239 -6.30 -6.08 16.31
C GLY A 239 -5.16 -5.74 15.36
N ASN A 240 -5.49 -5.57 14.10
CA ASN A 240 -4.54 -5.33 13.03
C ASN A 240 -4.71 -3.95 12.39
N VAL A 241 -3.63 -3.40 11.85
CA VAL A 241 -3.65 -2.22 10.99
C VAL A 241 -2.76 -2.42 9.77
N THR A 242 -3.26 -2.05 8.58
CA THR A 242 -2.44 -2.03 7.37
C THR A 242 -1.43 -0.88 7.41
N ILE A 243 -0.19 -1.12 7.02
CA ILE A 243 0.85 -0.08 6.88
C ILE A 243 0.88 0.44 5.43
N LEU A 244 0.50 -0.40 4.48
CA LEU A 244 0.46 -0.15 3.04
C LEU A 244 -0.92 -0.55 2.49
N PRO A 245 -1.36 -0.02 1.34
CA PRO A 245 -2.58 -0.52 0.70
C PRO A 245 -2.34 -1.96 0.20
N LEU A 246 -3.33 -2.83 0.36
CA LEU A 246 -3.29 -4.25 0.01
C LEU A 246 -4.45 -4.59 -0.93
N SER A 247 -4.30 -5.61 -1.78
CA SER A 247 -5.42 -6.12 -2.59
C SER A 247 -5.29 -7.60 -2.96
N ILE A 248 -6.35 -8.18 -3.49
CA ILE A 248 -6.44 -9.57 -3.96
C ILE A 248 -6.05 -9.59 -5.45
N SER A 249 -5.01 -10.35 -5.78
CA SER A 249 -4.34 -10.28 -7.09
C SER A 249 -4.59 -11.47 -8.01
N ASN A 250 -5.51 -11.35 -8.96
CA ASN A 250 -5.48 -12.23 -10.14
C ASN A 250 -4.26 -11.95 -11.06
N THR A 251 -3.61 -10.80 -10.87
CA THR A 251 -2.24 -10.48 -11.30
C THR A 251 -1.63 -9.57 -10.24
N ALA A 252 -0.38 -9.86 -9.83
CA ALA A 252 0.27 -9.35 -8.61
C ALA A 252 -0.08 -7.89 -8.24
N VAL A 253 -0.42 -7.67 -6.96
CA VAL A 253 -0.42 -6.31 -6.42
C VAL A 253 1.02 -5.82 -6.38
N SER A 254 1.38 -5.05 -7.39
CA SER A 254 2.42 -4.05 -7.22
C SER A 254 2.05 -3.21 -6.01
N GLN A 255 2.97 -3.17 -5.03
CA GLN A 255 3.01 -2.17 -3.96
C GLN A 255 2.58 -0.80 -4.48
N ALA A 256 2.11 0.12 -3.61
CA ALA A 256 1.94 1.54 -3.96
C ALA A 256 3.07 2.01 -4.90
N PRO A 257 2.73 2.47 -6.12
CA PRO A 257 3.19 1.85 -7.35
C PRO A 257 4.70 1.57 -7.38
N THR A 258 5.10 0.30 -7.49
CA THR A 258 6.44 -0.09 -8.00
C THR A 258 6.51 0.14 -9.50
N ASN A 259 6.32 1.41 -9.81
CA ASN A 259 6.51 2.14 -11.04
C ASN A 259 7.96 1.90 -11.54
N LYS A 260 8.20 0.75 -12.19
CA LYS A 260 9.35 0.49 -13.06
C LYS A 260 8.97 0.62 -14.55
N ASN A 261 7.74 0.27 -14.93
CA ASN A 261 7.29 0.22 -16.33
C ASN A 261 6.05 1.07 -16.67
N THR A 262 5.36 1.66 -15.69
CA THR A 262 4.21 2.55 -15.96
C THR A 262 4.64 3.75 -16.78
N LYS A 263 4.03 3.94 -17.96
CA LYS A 263 4.37 5.01 -18.90
C LYS A 263 3.82 6.35 -18.42
N HIS A 264 4.70 7.33 -18.25
CA HIS A 264 4.36 8.72 -17.96
C HIS A 264 4.91 9.64 -19.04
N THR A 265 4.35 10.84 -19.14
CA THR A 265 4.83 11.89 -20.03
C THR A 265 5.29 13.08 -19.20
N GLY A 266 6.54 13.52 -19.39
CA GLY A 266 7.16 14.61 -18.63
C GLY A 266 7.80 15.65 -19.52
N LYS A 267 7.66 16.93 -19.18
CA LYS A 267 8.41 18.01 -19.85
C LYS A 267 9.79 18.14 -19.21
N VAL A 268 10.84 18.02 -20.01
CA VAL A 268 12.22 18.27 -19.60
C VAL A 268 12.37 19.77 -19.35
N MET A 269 12.63 20.17 -18.11
CA MET A 269 12.73 21.58 -17.73
C MET A 269 14.16 22.12 -17.83
N TYR A 270 15.18 21.26 -17.88
CA TYR A 270 16.59 21.62 -18.07
C TYR A 270 17.30 20.60 -18.96
N LYS A 271 18.34 20.98 -19.72
CA LYS A 271 19.11 20.07 -20.60
C LYS A 271 19.46 18.78 -19.85
N ALA A 272 18.92 17.65 -20.32
CA ALA A 272 18.97 16.39 -19.60
C ALA A 272 19.82 15.37 -20.34
N TYR A 273 21.01 15.11 -19.81
CA TYR A 273 21.87 14.00 -20.23
C TYR A 273 21.23 12.67 -19.85
N VAL A 274 21.40 11.67 -20.70
CA VAL A 274 21.04 10.27 -20.43
C VAL A 274 22.21 9.55 -19.77
N TYR A 275 21.88 8.66 -18.84
CA TYR A 275 22.81 7.88 -18.05
C TYR A 275 22.49 6.38 -18.14
N SER A 276 23.52 5.54 -18.06
CA SER A 276 23.40 4.09 -17.84
C SER A 276 22.98 3.76 -16.40
N SER A 277 22.66 2.50 -16.13
CA SER A 277 22.45 1.94 -14.78
C SER A 277 23.61 2.20 -13.81
N ASP A 278 24.85 2.15 -14.33
CA ASP A 278 26.08 2.44 -13.58
C ASP A 278 26.34 3.94 -13.42
N GLY A 279 25.52 4.78 -14.04
CA GLY A 279 25.56 6.24 -13.92
C GLY A 279 26.60 6.91 -14.79
N GLN A 280 27.12 6.23 -15.81
CA GLN A 280 27.92 6.81 -16.88
C GLN A 280 27.02 7.51 -17.90
N ARG A 281 27.51 8.55 -18.58
CA ARG A 281 26.73 9.23 -19.64
C ARG A 281 26.72 8.38 -20.92
N THR A 282 25.56 8.24 -21.58
CA THR A 282 25.47 7.51 -22.85
C THR A 282 25.78 8.37 -24.09
N GLY A 283 25.91 9.69 -23.91
CA GLY A 283 26.04 10.66 -25.00
C GLY A 283 24.71 11.26 -25.46
N GLU A 284 23.60 10.54 -25.27
CA GLU A 284 22.26 11.02 -25.59
C GLU A 284 21.82 12.18 -24.68
N VAL A 285 21.02 13.10 -25.23
CA VAL A 285 20.59 14.31 -24.52
C VAL A 285 19.23 14.82 -24.99
N TYR A 286 18.39 15.22 -24.04
CA TYR A 286 17.14 15.93 -24.30
C TYR A 286 17.31 17.44 -24.12
N LYS A 287 16.77 18.21 -25.07
CA LYS A 287 16.75 19.68 -25.03
C LYS A 287 15.78 20.17 -23.94
N ALA A 288 16.01 21.37 -23.42
CA ALA A 288 15.03 21.98 -22.51
C ALA A 288 13.69 22.22 -23.23
N TYR A 289 12.61 22.01 -22.50
CA TYR A 289 11.20 22.06 -22.89
C TYR A 289 10.70 20.97 -23.84
N SER A 290 11.54 19.99 -24.22
CA SER A 290 11.06 18.79 -24.93
C SER A 290 10.18 17.94 -24.02
N THR A 291 9.21 17.26 -24.63
CA THR A 291 8.42 16.22 -23.95
C THR A 291 9.16 14.89 -24.06
N ILE A 292 9.21 14.12 -22.98
CA ILE A 292 9.76 12.76 -22.96
C ILE A 292 8.73 11.78 -22.38
N THR A 293 8.81 10.53 -22.82
CA THR A 293 8.29 9.41 -22.03
C THR A 293 9.27 9.13 -20.91
N TYR A 294 8.78 8.86 -19.71
CA TYR A 294 9.55 8.23 -18.65
C TYR A 294 8.74 7.10 -18.03
N TYR A 295 9.43 6.06 -17.57
CA TYR A 295 8.83 4.90 -16.96
C TYR A 295 8.99 4.98 -15.45
N GLY A 296 7.84 4.96 -14.78
CA GLY A 296 7.79 4.80 -13.36
C GLY A 296 8.03 6.05 -12.51
N GLY A 297 8.81 5.89 -11.43
CA GLY A 297 8.97 6.89 -10.37
C GLY A 297 10.40 7.41 -10.23
N LYS A 298 10.68 8.18 -9.16
CA LYS A 298 12.06 8.50 -8.78
C LYS A 298 12.75 7.22 -8.29
N THR A 299 13.91 6.92 -8.87
CA THR A 299 14.82 5.85 -8.41
C THR A 299 16.23 6.41 -8.22
N LYS A 300 17.18 5.62 -7.73
CA LYS A 300 18.59 6.01 -7.56
C LYS A 300 19.50 5.19 -8.48
N LEU A 301 20.51 5.84 -9.05
CA LEU A 301 21.66 5.18 -9.65
C LEU A 301 22.60 4.63 -8.54
N LYS A 302 23.54 3.75 -8.90
CA LYS A 302 24.56 3.21 -7.97
C LYS A 302 25.33 4.30 -7.20
N ASN A 303 25.55 5.46 -7.83
CA ASN A 303 26.18 6.64 -7.21
C ASN A 303 25.22 7.55 -6.41
N GLY A 304 24.05 7.05 -6.01
CA GLY A 304 23.05 7.75 -5.18
C GLY A 304 22.21 8.82 -5.91
N LYS A 305 22.56 9.21 -7.14
CA LYS A 305 21.84 10.26 -7.89
C LYS A 305 20.41 9.85 -8.18
N SER A 306 19.45 10.74 -7.86
CA SER A 306 18.02 10.50 -8.08
C SER A 306 17.60 10.76 -9.52
N VAL A 307 17.15 9.71 -10.21
CA VAL A 307 16.80 9.68 -11.64
C VAL A 307 15.35 9.21 -11.87
N VAL A 308 14.86 9.37 -13.10
CA VAL A 308 13.74 8.60 -13.65
C VAL A 308 14.25 7.73 -14.80
N ARG A 309 13.67 6.54 -14.97
CA ARG A 309 13.98 5.66 -16.11
C ARG A 309 13.28 6.18 -17.35
N ILE A 310 13.93 6.15 -18.51
CA ILE A 310 13.35 6.57 -19.79
C ILE A 310 13.32 5.44 -20.83
N ASP A 311 14.15 4.43 -20.65
CA ASP A 311 14.16 3.21 -21.46
C ASP A 311 14.85 2.08 -20.68
N GLU A 312 15.02 0.89 -21.26
CA GLU A 312 15.90 -0.13 -20.70
C GLU A 312 17.32 0.42 -20.50
N ASN A 313 17.86 0.29 -19.28
CA ASN A 313 19.16 0.83 -18.84
C ASN A 313 19.44 2.32 -19.11
N LYS A 314 18.45 3.12 -19.54
CA LYS A 314 18.57 4.57 -19.77
C LYS A 314 17.80 5.39 -18.74
N TYR A 315 18.47 6.39 -18.18
CA TYR A 315 17.96 7.22 -17.08
C TYR A 315 18.25 8.71 -17.30
N VAL A 316 17.40 9.59 -16.76
CA VAL A 316 17.67 11.05 -16.70
C VAL A 316 17.49 11.58 -15.28
N MET A 317 18.24 12.62 -14.91
CA MET A 317 18.15 13.24 -13.58
C MET A 317 16.72 13.68 -13.27
N SER A 318 16.15 13.18 -12.17
CA SER A 318 14.75 13.42 -11.80
C SER A 318 14.46 14.91 -11.53
N SER A 319 15.46 15.67 -11.08
CA SER A 319 15.39 17.12 -10.92
C SER A 319 15.16 17.88 -12.23
N ASN A 320 15.53 17.31 -13.38
CA ASN A 320 15.32 17.95 -14.69
C ASN A 320 13.89 17.76 -15.23
N VAL A 321 13.09 16.84 -14.66
CA VAL A 321 11.76 16.46 -15.19
C VAL A 321 10.68 16.57 -14.11
N LEU A 322 10.90 15.93 -12.96
CA LEU A 322 9.98 15.94 -11.82
C LEU A 322 10.24 17.09 -10.85
N GLY A 323 11.45 17.68 -10.88
CA GLY A 323 11.85 18.77 -10.01
C GLY A 323 12.01 18.38 -8.54
N ASN A 324 12.36 19.38 -7.74
CA ASN A 324 12.58 19.31 -6.29
C ASN A 324 11.79 20.42 -5.59
N ALA A 325 11.07 20.08 -4.52
CA ALA A 325 10.43 21.06 -3.66
C ALA A 325 11.48 21.77 -2.78
N ARG A 326 11.35 23.09 -2.63
CA ARG A 326 12.14 23.93 -1.71
C ARG A 326 11.20 24.88 -0.97
N LYS A 327 11.43 25.14 0.32
CA LYS A 327 10.59 26.05 1.11
C LYS A 327 11.10 27.48 0.96
N ALA A 328 10.22 28.41 0.55
CA ALA A 328 10.57 29.82 0.44
C ALA A 328 10.90 30.44 1.82
N LYS A 329 12.06 31.10 1.96
CA LYS A 329 12.47 31.82 3.19
C LYS A 329 11.87 33.23 3.28
N SER A 330 11.54 33.81 2.14
CA SER A 330 11.01 35.16 1.91
C SER A 330 9.89 35.09 0.87
N ASP A 331 9.23 36.22 0.59
CA ASP A 331 8.41 36.35 -0.61
C ASP A 331 9.31 36.40 -1.86
N ILE A 332 8.91 35.70 -2.93
CA ILE A 332 9.75 35.40 -4.09
C ILE A 332 9.09 35.91 -5.37
N ASN A 333 9.75 36.87 -6.01
CA ASN A 333 9.44 37.28 -7.37
C ASN A 333 9.96 36.27 -8.41
N VAL A 334 9.27 36.19 -9.56
CA VAL A 334 9.65 35.35 -10.69
C VAL A 334 10.24 36.23 -11.79
N TYR A 335 11.34 35.77 -12.39
CA TYR A 335 12.16 36.48 -13.36
C TYR A 335 12.22 35.73 -14.69
N LYS A 336 12.48 36.44 -15.79
CA LYS A 336 12.79 35.87 -17.10
C LYS A 336 14.29 35.56 -17.23
N ASN A 337 14.70 34.94 -18.32
CA ASN A 337 16.10 34.58 -18.60
C ASN A 337 17.05 35.79 -18.79
N ASP A 338 16.48 36.98 -19.02
CA ASP A 338 17.19 38.26 -19.13
C ASP A 338 17.35 38.99 -17.77
N GLY A 339 16.74 38.46 -16.70
CA GLY A 339 16.74 39.09 -15.36
C GLY A 339 15.60 40.07 -15.11
N SER A 340 14.77 40.39 -16.12
CA SER A 340 13.54 41.19 -15.94
C SER A 340 12.47 40.41 -15.17
N LEU A 341 11.55 41.13 -14.51
CA LEU A 341 10.39 40.51 -13.85
C LEU A 341 9.48 39.81 -14.88
N ASN A 342 9.01 38.61 -14.53
CA ASN A 342 8.06 37.86 -15.33
C ASN A 342 6.64 38.06 -14.78
N SER A 343 5.98 39.14 -15.22
CA SER A 343 4.62 39.50 -14.80
C SER A 343 3.54 38.47 -15.15
N SER A 344 3.79 37.55 -16.08
CA SER A 344 2.91 36.42 -16.39
C SER A 344 2.92 35.32 -15.31
N TRP A 345 3.81 35.40 -14.32
CA TRP A 345 3.93 34.44 -13.22
C TRP A 345 3.64 35.11 -11.87
N LYS A 346 2.77 34.49 -11.07
CA LYS A 346 2.59 34.88 -9.67
C LYS A 346 3.84 34.52 -8.86
N GLY A 347 4.24 35.42 -7.97
CA GLY A 347 5.28 35.16 -6.98
C GLY A 347 4.86 34.12 -5.94
N TYR A 348 5.81 33.64 -5.16
CA TYR A 348 5.57 32.70 -4.06
C TYR A 348 5.67 33.42 -2.72
N ARG A 349 4.76 33.12 -1.79
CA ARG A 349 4.84 33.66 -0.42
C ARG A 349 5.86 32.91 0.44
N LYS A 350 6.39 33.58 1.46
CA LYS A 350 7.23 32.98 2.52
C LYS A 350 6.56 31.71 3.07
N GLY A 351 7.37 30.67 3.22
CA GLY A 351 6.93 29.35 3.68
C GLY A 351 6.33 28.44 2.61
N ALA A 352 5.99 28.95 1.42
CA ALA A 352 5.41 28.14 0.35
C ALA A 352 6.42 27.10 -0.21
N PRO A 353 5.96 25.89 -0.58
CA PRO A 353 6.77 24.92 -1.31
C PRO A 353 6.87 25.33 -2.79
N VAL A 354 8.09 25.65 -3.25
CA VAL A 354 8.39 26.02 -4.64
C VAL A 354 9.03 24.84 -5.36
N LYS A 355 8.50 24.48 -6.53
CA LYS A 355 8.99 23.38 -7.35
C LYS A 355 10.08 23.89 -8.29
N THR A 356 11.34 23.52 -7.99
CA THR A 356 12.53 23.94 -8.73
C THR A 356 13.08 22.83 -9.61
N TYR A 357 13.65 23.18 -10.77
CA TYR A 357 14.14 22.23 -11.76
C TYR A 357 15.62 22.44 -12.10
N GLY A 358 16.33 21.33 -12.25
CA GLY A 358 17.73 21.29 -12.68
C GLY A 358 18.74 21.86 -11.65
N PRO A 359 19.98 22.14 -12.11
CA PRO A 359 20.99 22.84 -11.33
C PRO A 359 20.67 24.34 -11.19
N LYS A 360 21.51 25.08 -10.46
CA LYS A 360 21.50 26.55 -10.47
C LYS A 360 21.75 27.05 -11.90
N HIS A 361 20.98 28.02 -12.35
CA HIS A 361 21.15 28.76 -13.58
C HIS A 361 21.61 30.19 -13.24
N TYR A 362 22.57 30.74 -13.96
CA TYR A 362 23.12 32.07 -13.64
C TYR A 362 22.58 33.11 -14.63
N ILE A 363 22.10 34.23 -14.08
CA ILE A 363 21.61 35.39 -14.82
C ILE A 363 22.30 36.59 -14.17
N ASN A 364 23.06 37.36 -14.96
CA ASN A 364 23.84 38.52 -14.49
C ASN A 364 24.68 38.20 -13.24
N ASN A 365 25.43 37.09 -13.29
CA ASN A 365 26.24 36.48 -12.22
C ASN A 365 25.51 36.06 -10.92
N GLU A 366 24.22 36.30 -10.80
CA GLU A 366 23.41 35.82 -9.67
C GLU A 366 22.82 34.43 -9.96
N ALA A 367 22.71 33.58 -8.92
CA ALA A 367 22.20 32.22 -9.04
C ALA A 367 20.68 32.15 -8.91
N TYR A 368 20.04 31.44 -9.83
CA TYR A 368 18.60 31.19 -9.89
C TYR A 368 18.29 29.69 -9.98
N TYR A 369 17.06 29.31 -9.62
CA TYR A 369 16.46 28.04 -10.02
C TYR A 369 15.37 28.27 -11.06
N ARG A 370 15.26 27.39 -12.06
CA ARG A 370 14.14 27.41 -13.02
C ARG A 370 12.89 26.82 -12.36
N VAL A 371 11.75 27.48 -12.52
CA VAL A 371 10.42 27.02 -12.04
C VAL A 371 9.43 26.77 -13.17
N GLY A 372 9.67 27.34 -14.35
CA GLY A 372 8.81 27.22 -15.54
C GLY A 372 9.53 27.54 -16.85
N LYS A 373 8.78 27.64 -17.95
CA LYS A 373 9.32 28.12 -19.23
C LYS A 373 9.58 29.62 -19.13
N ASN A 374 10.84 30.02 -19.33
CA ASN A 374 11.30 31.41 -19.13
C ASN A 374 10.95 31.99 -17.75
N ALA A 375 10.95 31.15 -16.70
CA ALA A 375 10.55 31.53 -15.36
C ALA A 375 11.53 31.00 -14.31
N TYR A 376 12.10 31.93 -13.54
CA TYR A 376 13.23 31.72 -12.63
C TYR A 376 12.99 32.40 -11.28
N VAL A 377 13.61 31.87 -10.23
CA VAL A 377 13.56 32.43 -8.87
C VAL A 377 14.97 32.46 -8.29
N LYS A 378 15.33 33.54 -7.58
CA LYS A 378 16.67 33.69 -6.97
C LYS A 378 16.93 32.53 -6.00
N ALA A 379 18.12 31.92 -6.09
CA ALA A 379 18.49 30.76 -5.28
C ALA A 379 18.73 31.11 -3.80
N SER A 380 18.99 32.39 -3.49
CA SER A 380 19.13 32.95 -2.15
C SER A 380 17.83 32.94 -1.32
N ASN A 381 16.68 32.80 -1.96
CA ASN A 381 15.37 32.76 -1.28
C ASN A 381 15.01 31.37 -0.69
N PHE A 382 15.94 30.41 -0.67
CA PHE A 382 15.74 29.01 -0.25
C PHE A 382 16.77 28.53 0.76
#